data_AF-A0A967Z558-F1
#
_entry.id   AF-A0A967Z558-F1
#
_cell.length_a   1.000
_cell.length_b   1.000
_cell.length_c   1.000
_cell.angle_alpha   90.00
_cell.angle_beta   90.00
_cell.angle_gamma   90.00
#
_symmetry.space_group_name_H-M   'P 1'
#
loop_
_entity.id
_entity.type
_entity.pdbx_description
1 polymer ?
#
loop_
_entity_poly.entity_id
_entity_poly.type
_entity_poly.pdbx_seq_one_letter_code
_entity_poly.pdbx_strand_id
1 'polypeptide(L)'
;MNLAKWLLLIVVFFGGAFETLVAQPIEMKLEEQMVSLERDVVRIYNELQKFLFEDPGRRGNELRAFESLITIYVDKILNLYDTFWRMEGTTLETQQNIAARCLLFRALTYLERAKENPGNYGKACEDYKKALHLSQNRSKEPLLSTKLPHEVWVGNKLYSRLADLLDSREKNFQMIDCFRITNKLSNLGKD
;
A
#
# COMPACT_ATOMS: atom_id res chain seq x y z
N MET A 1 -57.32 -35.57 5.35
CA MET A 1 -56.46 -34.83 6.29
C MET A 1 -55.01 -35.21 5.98
N ASN A 2 -54.22 -34.30 5.39
CA ASN A 2 -52.73 -34.33 5.20
C ASN A 2 -52.20 -33.72 3.88
N LEU A 3 -52.96 -32.90 3.15
CA LEU A 3 -52.34 -32.04 2.10
C LEU A 3 -51.76 -30.74 2.68
N ALA A 4 -52.42 -30.15 3.70
CA ALA A 4 -51.99 -28.90 4.31
C ALA A 4 -50.67 -28.98 5.10
N LYS A 5 -50.27 -30.18 5.55
CA LYS A 5 -49.01 -30.38 6.29
C LYS A 5 -47.76 -30.42 5.38
N TRP A 6 -47.90 -30.78 4.10
CA TRP A 6 -46.78 -30.84 3.17
C TRP A 6 -46.47 -29.47 2.54
N LEU A 7 -47.47 -28.61 2.36
CA LEU A 7 -47.27 -27.25 1.85
C LEU A 7 -46.55 -26.34 2.86
N LEU A 8 -46.69 -26.59 4.16
CA LEU A 8 -46.04 -25.79 5.20
C LEU A 8 -44.54 -26.15 5.40
N LEU A 9 -44.10 -27.31 4.91
CA LEU A 9 -42.71 -27.74 4.97
C LEU A 9 -41.85 -27.21 3.79
N ILE A 10 -42.49 -26.85 2.68
CA ILE A 10 -41.79 -26.30 1.50
C ILE A 10 -41.50 -24.80 1.66
N VAL A 11 -42.32 -24.08 2.43
CA VAL A 11 -42.13 -22.63 2.65
C VAL A 11 -40.98 -22.33 3.63
N VAL A 12 -40.63 -23.26 4.52
CA VAL A 12 -39.55 -23.04 5.50
C VAL A 12 -38.15 -23.34 4.91
N PHE A 13 -38.05 -24.06 3.78
CA PHE A 13 -36.76 -24.39 3.17
C PHE A 13 -36.25 -23.37 2.13
N PHE A 14 -37.08 -22.40 1.74
CA PHE A 14 -36.74 -21.40 0.71
C PHE A 14 -36.54 -19.97 1.25
N GLY A 15 -36.55 -19.77 2.56
CA GLY A 15 -36.45 -18.45 3.19
C GLY A 15 -35.05 -17.98 3.61
N GLY A 16 -33.99 -18.77 3.36
CA GLY A 16 -32.68 -18.53 3.99
C GLY A 16 -31.51 -18.23 3.06
N ALA A 17 -31.72 -17.99 1.76
CA ALA A 17 -30.62 -17.97 0.77
C ALA A 17 -30.52 -16.69 -0.08
N PHE A 18 -31.11 -15.57 0.34
CA PHE A 18 -31.15 -14.35 -0.50
C PHE A 18 -30.27 -13.17 -0.05
N GLU A 19 -29.36 -13.35 0.92
CA GLU A 19 -28.53 -12.23 1.40
C GLU A 19 -27.08 -12.20 0.87
N THR A 20 -26.60 -13.19 0.12
CA THR A 20 -25.17 -13.25 -0.27
C THR A 20 -24.85 -12.84 -1.71
N LEU A 21 -25.84 -12.67 -2.59
CA LEU A 21 -25.57 -12.46 -4.03
C LEU A 21 -25.18 -11.01 -4.39
N VAL A 22 -25.47 -10.02 -3.53
CA VAL A 22 -25.24 -8.60 -3.81
C VAL A 22 -23.88 -8.10 -3.30
N ALA A 23 -23.31 -8.75 -2.28
CA ALA A 23 -22.03 -8.34 -1.68
C ALA A 23 -20.81 -8.73 -2.54
N GLN A 24 -20.79 -9.95 -3.10
CA GLN A 24 -19.70 -10.45 -3.95
C GLN A 24 -19.36 -9.57 -5.17
N PRO A 25 -20.32 -9.02 -5.94
CA PRO A 25 -20.00 -8.17 -7.08
C PRO A 25 -19.45 -6.79 -6.69
N ILE A 26 -19.71 -6.31 -5.46
CA ILE A 26 -19.19 -5.04 -4.97
C ILE A 26 -17.74 -5.22 -4.53
N GLU A 27 -17.46 -6.27 -3.75
CA GLU A 27 -16.11 -6.59 -3.27
C GLU A 27 -15.12 -6.76 -4.43
N MET A 28 -15.48 -7.57 -5.44
CA MET A 28 -14.65 -7.79 -6.62
C MET A 28 -14.31 -6.47 -7.37
N LYS A 29 -15.27 -5.54 -7.48
CA LYS A 29 -15.03 -4.23 -8.11
C LYS A 29 -14.08 -3.36 -7.28
N LEU A 30 -14.20 -3.39 -5.96
CA LEU A 30 -13.29 -2.65 -5.07
C LEU A 30 -11.86 -3.21 -5.15
N GLU A 31 -11.71 -4.53 -5.29
CA GLU A 31 -10.39 -5.15 -5.43
C GLU A 31 -9.74 -4.79 -6.76
N GLU A 32 -10.48 -4.86 -7.86
CA GLU A 32 -10.02 -4.40 -9.18
C GLU A 32 -9.59 -2.93 -9.13
N GLN A 33 -10.36 -2.09 -8.43
CA GLN A 33 -10.02 -0.68 -8.24
C GLN A 33 -8.71 -0.52 -7.44
N MET A 34 -8.51 -1.29 -6.37
CA MET A 34 -7.29 -1.23 -5.56
C MET A 34 -6.06 -1.64 -6.37
N VAL A 35 -6.17 -2.70 -7.18
CA VAL A 35 -5.09 -3.16 -8.10
C VAL A 35 -4.80 -2.12 -9.18
N SER A 36 -5.84 -1.50 -9.74
CA SER A 36 -5.68 -0.44 -10.74
C SER A 36 -4.94 0.76 -10.16
N LEU A 37 -5.29 1.19 -8.94
CA LEU A 37 -4.61 2.29 -8.26
C LEU A 37 -3.15 1.95 -7.94
N GLU A 38 -2.84 0.71 -7.53
CA GLU A 38 -1.45 0.28 -7.32
C GLU A 38 -0.62 0.45 -8.60
N ARG A 39 -1.17 0.04 -9.75
CA ARG A 39 -0.50 0.20 -11.05
C ARG A 39 -0.19 1.66 -11.36
N ASP A 40 -1.13 2.56 -11.06
CA ASP A 40 -0.92 3.99 -11.27
C ASP A 40 0.14 4.56 -10.32
N VAL A 41 0.19 4.11 -9.05
CA VAL A 41 1.28 4.47 -8.11
C VAL A 41 2.63 4.05 -8.67
N VAL A 42 2.76 2.82 -9.17
CA VAL A 42 4.03 2.33 -9.74
C VAL A 42 4.39 3.12 -11.01
N ARG A 43 3.42 3.43 -11.88
CA ARG A 43 3.65 4.25 -13.08
C ARG A 43 4.17 5.64 -12.70
N ILE A 44 3.51 6.32 -11.77
CA ILE A 44 3.92 7.65 -11.28
C ILE A 44 5.33 7.60 -10.72
N TYR A 45 5.65 6.56 -9.94
CA TYR A 45 6.98 6.39 -9.39
C TYR A 45 8.04 6.18 -10.49
N ASN A 46 7.77 5.36 -11.50
CA ASN A 46 8.69 5.18 -12.63
C ASN A 46 8.93 6.47 -13.40
N GLU A 47 7.89 7.27 -13.67
CA GLU A 47 8.03 8.57 -14.33
C GLU A 47 8.87 9.54 -13.47
N LEU A 48 8.68 9.55 -12.15
CA LEU A 48 9.56 10.28 -11.23
C LEU A 48 11.02 9.84 -11.38
N GLN A 49 11.28 8.52 -11.49
CA GLN A 49 12.64 8.01 -11.62
C GLN A 49 13.29 8.36 -12.95
N LYS A 50 12.51 8.31 -14.02
CA LYS A 50 12.94 8.76 -15.34
C LYS A 50 13.28 10.26 -15.30
N PHE A 51 12.40 11.09 -14.74
CA PHE A 51 12.64 12.52 -14.57
C PHE A 51 13.93 12.82 -13.79
N LEU A 52 14.13 12.15 -12.66
CA LEU A 52 15.34 12.33 -11.82
C LEU A 52 16.63 11.90 -12.52
N PHE A 53 16.54 10.92 -13.43
CA PHE A 53 17.66 10.43 -14.21
C PHE A 53 18.00 11.38 -15.37
N GLU A 54 16.99 11.88 -16.08
CA GLU A 54 17.14 12.78 -17.22
C GLU A 54 17.57 14.19 -16.80
N ASP A 55 17.11 14.69 -15.64
CA ASP A 55 17.44 16.02 -15.13
C ASP A 55 17.74 16.01 -13.61
N PRO A 56 18.97 15.63 -13.20
CA PRO A 56 19.32 15.49 -11.78
C PRO A 56 19.29 16.81 -10.99
N GLY A 57 19.37 17.95 -11.70
CA GLY A 57 19.50 19.30 -11.14
C GLY A 57 18.16 20.03 -10.96
N ARG A 58 17.11 19.65 -11.70
CA ARG A 58 15.79 20.29 -11.62
C ARG A 58 14.94 19.68 -10.50
N ARG A 59 15.22 20.11 -9.28
CA ARG A 59 14.52 19.70 -8.05
C ARG A 59 13.64 20.86 -7.58
N GLY A 60 12.32 20.73 -7.68
CA GLY A 60 11.41 21.86 -7.46
C GLY A 60 9.93 21.49 -7.55
N ASN A 61 9.17 22.27 -8.31
CA ASN A 61 7.71 22.13 -8.40
C ASN A 61 7.27 20.79 -8.99
N GLU A 62 8.05 20.24 -9.93
CA GLU A 62 7.80 18.95 -10.56
C GLU A 62 7.89 17.81 -9.54
N LEU A 63 8.91 17.80 -8.67
CA LEU A 63 9.03 16.81 -7.59
C LEU A 63 7.87 16.91 -6.59
N ARG A 64 7.42 18.13 -6.28
CA ARG A 64 6.21 18.34 -5.46
C ARG A 64 4.96 17.81 -6.15
N ALA A 65 4.86 17.95 -7.47
CA ALA A 65 3.72 17.43 -8.23
C ALA A 65 3.71 15.89 -8.19
N PHE A 66 4.86 15.23 -8.39
CA PHE A 66 4.98 13.77 -8.24
C PHE A 66 4.63 13.31 -6.83
N GLU A 67 5.13 13.98 -5.78
CA GLU A 67 4.75 13.68 -4.39
C GLU A 67 3.25 13.86 -4.16
N SER A 68 2.65 14.94 -4.66
CA SER A 68 1.23 15.20 -4.48
C SER A 68 0.39 14.12 -5.16
N LEU A 69 0.74 13.76 -6.40
CA LEU A 69 0.08 12.69 -7.14
C LEU A 69 0.21 11.35 -6.42
N ILE A 70 1.41 10.94 -6.04
CA ILE A 70 1.59 9.66 -5.36
C ILE A 70 0.85 9.65 -4.01
N THR A 71 0.83 10.77 -3.29
CA THR A 71 0.08 10.90 -2.03
C THR A 71 -1.41 10.67 -2.23
N ILE A 72 -2.03 11.32 -3.22
CA ILE A 72 -3.45 11.17 -3.54
C ILE A 72 -3.82 9.71 -3.83
N TYR A 73 -3.02 9.01 -4.64
CA TYR A 73 -3.32 7.63 -5.01
C TYR A 73 -3.09 6.66 -3.85
N VAL A 74 -2.04 6.85 -3.06
CA VAL A 74 -1.82 6.05 -1.86
C VAL A 74 -2.93 6.26 -0.83
N ASP A 75 -3.40 7.49 -0.63
CA ASP A 75 -4.51 7.75 0.29
C ASP A 75 -5.81 7.07 -0.17
N LYS A 76 -6.09 7.05 -1.48
CA LYS A 76 -7.22 6.27 -2.03
C LYS A 76 -7.09 4.78 -1.75
N ILE A 77 -5.89 4.21 -1.90
CA ILE A 77 -5.62 2.79 -1.61
C ILE A 77 -5.81 2.49 -0.12
N LEU A 78 -5.33 3.37 0.77
CA LEU A 78 -5.51 3.22 2.21
C LEU A 78 -6.99 3.31 2.61
N ASN A 79 -7.76 4.21 1.99
CA ASN A 79 -9.20 4.29 2.22
C ASN A 79 -9.95 3.02 1.75
N LEU A 80 -9.54 2.43 0.61
CA LEU A 80 -10.08 1.14 0.16
C LEU A 80 -9.71 0.02 1.14
N TYR A 81 -8.45 -0.03 1.58
CA TYR A 81 -7.99 -0.99 2.57
C TYR A 81 -8.80 -0.92 3.88
N ASP A 82 -9.02 0.28 4.40
CA ASP A 82 -9.85 0.52 5.58
C ASP A 82 -11.32 0.11 5.34
N THR A 83 -11.81 0.30 4.12
CA THR A 83 -13.17 -0.12 3.74
C THR A 83 -13.30 -1.64 3.78
N PHE A 84 -12.35 -2.39 3.21
CA PHE A 84 -12.32 -3.85 3.32
C PHE A 84 -12.31 -4.32 4.77
N TRP A 85 -11.44 -3.72 5.60
CA TRP A 85 -11.37 -4.05 7.02
C TRP A 85 -12.71 -3.82 7.74
N ARG A 86 -13.41 -2.72 7.43
CA ARG A 86 -14.70 -2.40 8.05
C ARG A 86 -15.84 -3.30 7.58
N MET A 87 -15.81 -3.76 6.33
CA MET A 87 -16.83 -4.66 5.78
C MET A 87 -16.70 -6.07 6.36
N GLU A 88 -15.47 -6.61 6.37
CA GLU A 88 -15.23 -8.04 6.68
C GLU A 88 -14.67 -8.28 8.09
N GLY A 89 -14.28 -7.22 8.82
CA GLY A 89 -13.54 -7.33 10.08
C GLY A 89 -12.10 -7.84 9.93
N THR A 90 -11.68 -8.07 8.69
CA THR A 90 -10.35 -8.55 8.30
C THR A 90 -10.02 -8.04 6.88
N THR A 91 -8.74 -8.13 6.48
CA THR A 91 -8.30 -7.87 5.10
C THR A 91 -7.57 -9.08 4.54
N LEU A 92 -7.62 -9.26 3.22
CA LEU A 92 -6.82 -10.29 2.54
C LEU A 92 -5.32 -9.91 2.54
N GLU A 93 -4.45 -10.93 2.47
CA GLU A 93 -2.99 -10.74 2.37
C GLU A 93 -2.62 -9.92 1.11
N THR A 94 -3.34 -10.11 0.01
CA THR A 94 -3.18 -9.34 -1.23
C THR A 94 -3.44 -7.85 -1.01
N GLN A 95 -4.56 -7.50 -0.36
CA GLN A 95 -4.94 -6.12 -0.05
C GLN A 95 -3.91 -5.46 0.89
N GLN A 96 -3.45 -6.19 1.91
CA GLN A 96 -2.40 -5.73 2.82
C GLN A 96 -1.08 -5.43 2.08
N ASN A 97 -0.65 -6.35 1.21
CA ASN A 97 0.58 -6.20 0.44
C ASN A 97 0.51 -5.03 -0.53
N ILE A 98 -0.64 -4.79 -1.17
CA ILE A 98 -0.84 -3.63 -2.03
C ILE A 98 -0.68 -2.34 -1.23
N ALA A 99 -1.40 -2.20 -0.11
CA ALA A 99 -1.32 -1.02 0.74
C ALA A 99 0.12 -0.77 1.24
N ALA A 100 0.80 -1.82 1.69
CA ALA A 100 2.15 -1.73 2.20
C ALA A 100 3.17 -1.34 1.12
N ARG A 101 3.12 -1.92 -0.08
CA ARG A 101 3.99 -1.51 -1.20
C ARG A 101 3.76 -0.06 -1.61
N CYS A 102 2.50 0.37 -1.65
CA CYS A 102 2.13 1.74 -2.01
C CYS A 102 2.68 2.77 -1.00
N LEU A 103 2.60 2.47 0.29
CA LEU A 103 3.26 3.26 1.34
C LEU A 103 4.77 3.34 1.12
N LEU A 104 5.43 2.24 0.73
CA LEU A 104 6.86 2.25 0.44
C LEU A 104 7.21 3.12 -0.77
N PHE A 105 6.43 3.09 -1.85
CA PHE A 105 6.65 3.99 -2.98
C PHE A 105 6.51 5.46 -2.57
N ARG A 106 5.51 5.81 -1.76
CA ARG A 106 5.37 7.19 -1.25
C ARG A 106 6.54 7.58 -0.34
N ALA A 107 6.99 6.69 0.53
CA ALA A 107 8.17 6.92 1.37
C ALA A 107 9.43 7.15 0.52
N LEU A 108 9.63 6.34 -0.53
CA LEU A 108 10.74 6.49 -1.46
C LEU A 108 10.71 7.83 -2.20
N THR A 109 9.52 8.34 -2.53
CA THR A 109 9.32 9.68 -3.10
C THR A 109 9.67 10.78 -2.09
N TYR A 110 9.26 10.66 -0.82
CA TYR A 110 9.65 11.62 0.22
C TYR A 110 11.17 11.68 0.39
N LEU A 111 11.88 10.55 0.32
CA LEU A 111 13.34 10.52 0.40
C LEU A 111 14.03 11.30 -0.74
N GLU A 112 13.47 11.27 -1.96
CA GLU A 112 14.01 12.09 -3.06
C GLU A 112 13.93 13.59 -2.76
N ARG A 113 12.95 13.98 -1.94
CA ARG A 113 12.71 15.36 -1.50
C ARG A 113 13.31 15.68 -0.13
N ALA A 114 14.02 14.75 0.52
CA ALA A 114 14.57 14.98 1.86
C ALA A 114 15.60 16.13 1.89
N LYS A 115 16.33 16.33 0.78
CA LYS A 115 17.28 17.45 0.63
C LYS A 115 16.58 18.82 0.53
N GLU A 116 15.34 18.87 0.03
CA GLU A 116 14.58 20.12 -0.09
C GLU A 116 13.89 20.51 1.22
N ASN A 117 13.43 19.51 1.98
CA ASN A 117 12.76 19.71 3.25
C ASN A 117 13.08 18.51 4.17
N PRO A 118 13.84 18.73 5.26
CA PRO A 118 14.17 17.68 6.23
C PRO A 118 12.95 16.96 6.81
N GLY A 119 11.79 17.63 6.89
CA GLY A 119 10.54 17.02 7.36
C GLY A 119 10.05 15.85 6.48
N ASN A 120 10.46 15.81 5.21
CA ASN A 120 10.13 14.68 4.33
C ASN A 120 10.79 13.38 4.78
N TYR A 121 11.95 13.43 5.43
CA TYR A 121 12.57 12.23 6.00
C TYR A 121 11.70 11.63 7.12
N GLY A 122 11.10 12.48 7.97
CA GLY A 122 10.13 12.05 8.98
C GLY A 122 8.91 11.36 8.37
N LYS A 123 8.32 11.95 7.32
CA LYS A 123 7.20 11.34 6.59
C LYS A 123 7.57 10.00 5.95
N ALA A 124 8.76 9.90 5.36
CA ALA A 124 9.26 8.64 4.79
C ALA A 124 9.34 7.55 5.86
N CYS A 125 9.86 7.89 7.04
CA CYS A 125 9.93 6.98 8.17
C CYS A 125 8.56 6.52 8.68
N GLU A 126 7.57 7.41 8.73
CA GLU A 126 6.21 7.05 9.13
C GLU A 126 5.58 6.05 8.17
N ASP A 127 5.64 6.32 6.86
CA ASP A 127 5.11 5.43 5.85
C ASP A 127 5.84 4.07 5.82
N TYR A 128 7.17 4.09 6.00
CA TYR A 128 7.97 2.86 6.09
C TYR A 128 7.52 1.96 7.24
N LYS A 129 7.35 2.55 8.44
CA LYS A 129 6.89 1.83 9.63
C LYS A 129 5.49 1.27 9.44
N LYS A 130 4.58 2.06 8.87
CA LYS A 130 3.22 1.62 8.57
C LYS A 130 3.23 0.44 7.59
N ALA A 131 4.03 0.50 6.52
CA ALA A 131 4.14 -0.60 5.57
C ALA A 131 4.63 -1.90 6.22
N LEU A 132 5.66 -1.80 7.06
CA LEU A 132 6.18 -2.97 7.78
C LEU A 132 5.18 -3.51 8.78
N HIS A 133 4.46 -2.65 9.51
CA HIS A 133 3.40 -3.08 10.42
C HIS A 133 2.25 -3.79 9.69
N LEU A 134 1.81 -3.27 8.54
CA LEU A 134 0.76 -3.91 7.74
C LEU A 134 1.17 -5.30 7.25
N SER A 135 2.44 -5.49 6.88
CA SER A 135 2.93 -6.78 6.40
C SER A 135 3.25 -7.80 7.49
N GLN A 136 3.72 -7.36 8.66
CA GLN A 136 4.02 -8.23 9.80
C GLN A 136 2.77 -8.94 10.35
N ASN A 137 1.58 -8.43 10.08
CA ASN A 137 0.38 -8.93 10.74
C ASN A 137 -0.12 -10.27 10.20
N ARG A 138 0.18 -10.70 8.96
CA ARG A 138 -0.36 -11.97 8.41
C ARG A 138 0.43 -12.65 7.29
N SER A 139 1.48 -12.05 6.71
CA SER A 139 2.09 -12.63 5.52
C SER A 139 3.01 -13.82 5.84
N LYS A 140 2.94 -14.88 5.02
CA LYS A 140 3.89 -16.01 5.09
C LYS A 140 5.27 -15.64 4.55
N GLU A 141 5.32 -14.66 3.65
CA GLU A 141 6.55 -14.12 3.06
C GLU A 141 6.77 -12.67 3.51
N PRO A 142 7.99 -12.27 3.94
CA PRO A 142 8.30 -10.88 4.26
C PRO A 142 7.94 -9.94 3.10
N LEU A 143 7.33 -8.78 3.37
CA LEU A 143 6.98 -7.77 2.34
C LEU A 143 8.14 -7.45 1.40
N LEU A 144 9.35 -7.39 1.96
CA LEU A 144 10.57 -7.07 1.22
C LEU A 144 10.96 -8.17 0.21
N SER A 145 10.59 -9.42 0.46
CA SER A 145 10.79 -10.52 -0.49
C SER A 145 9.69 -10.63 -1.54
N THR A 146 8.60 -9.87 -1.42
CA THR A 146 7.52 -9.91 -2.42
C THR A 146 7.99 -9.35 -3.76
N LYS A 147 7.54 -9.99 -4.84
CA LYS A 147 7.73 -9.47 -6.20
C LYS A 147 6.97 -8.16 -6.35
N LEU A 148 7.58 -7.24 -7.08
CA LEU A 148 6.89 -6.03 -7.50
C LEU A 148 5.80 -6.41 -8.52
N PRO A 149 4.60 -5.81 -8.45
CA PRO A 149 3.49 -6.14 -9.34
C PRO A 149 3.81 -5.79 -10.80
N HIS A 150 4.73 -4.85 -11.00
CA HIS A 150 5.16 -4.34 -12.30
C HIS A 150 6.66 -4.01 -12.27
N GLU A 151 7.24 -3.92 -13.46
CA GLU A 151 8.63 -3.51 -13.66
C GLU A 151 8.89 -2.10 -13.10
N VAL A 152 9.87 -1.98 -12.21
CA VAL A 152 10.31 -0.68 -11.67
C VAL A 152 11.67 -0.34 -12.23
N TRP A 153 11.77 0.81 -12.90
CA TRP A 153 12.99 1.28 -13.53
C TRP A 153 13.60 2.42 -12.72
N VAL A 154 14.90 2.33 -12.44
CA VAL A 154 15.68 3.40 -11.82
C VAL A 154 16.93 3.63 -12.65
N GLY A 155 16.96 4.72 -13.41
CA GLY A 155 17.93 4.90 -14.48
C GLY A 155 17.87 3.71 -15.44
N ASN A 156 19.01 3.05 -15.66
CA ASN A 156 19.11 1.92 -16.57
C ASN A 156 18.89 0.55 -15.90
N LYS A 157 18.52 0.51 -14.62
CA LYS A 157 18.38 -0.74 -13.86
C LYS A 157 16.91 -1.07 -13.59
N LEU A 158 16.54 -2.30 -13.94
CA LEU A 158 15.23 -2.89 -13.68
C LEU A 158 15.24 -3.61 -12.32
N TYR A 159 14.17 -3.40 -11.55
CA TYR A 159 13.92 -4.06 -10.28
C TYR A 159 12.63 -4.87 -10.35
N SER A 160 12.72 -6.13 -9.93
CA SER A 160 11.60 -7.07 -9.87
C SER A 160 11.17 -7.41 -8.44
N ARG A 161 11.97 -7.03 -7.44
CA ARG A 161 11.68 -7.21 -6.02
C ARG A 161 11.90 -5.92 -5.25
N LEU A 162 11.10 -5.75 -4.21
CA LEU A 162 11.13 -4.55 -3.38
C LEU A 162 12.44 -4.44 -2.58
N ALA A 163 12.96 -5.54 -2.03
CA ALA A 163 14.26 -5.54 -1.34
C ALA A 163 15.39 -5.00 -2.23
N ASP A 164 15.49 -5.48 -3.47
CA ASP A 164 16.53 -5.04 -4.41
C ASP A 164 16.45 -3.54 -4.70
N LEU A 165 15.23 -3.01 -4.80
CA LEU A 165 14.97 -1.59 -5.02
C LEU A 165 15.44 -0.75 -3.82
N LEU A 166 15.16 -1.19 -2.60
CA LEU A 166 15.56 -0.50 -1.38
C LEU A 166 17.08 -0.54 -1.15
N ASP A 167 17.72 -1.68 -1.41
CA ASP A 167 19.17 -1.87 -1.24
C ASP A 167 19.99 -1.00 -2.20
N SER A 168 19.48 -0.80 -3.42
CA SER A 168 20.24 -0.12 -4.48
C SER A 168 20.53 1.36 -4.26
N ARG A 169 19.86 2.01 -3.32
CA ARG A 169 19.83 3.48 -3.22
C ARG A 169 20.45 4.05 -1.96
N GLU A 170 21.14 3.25 -1.14
CA GLU A 170 21.45 3.58 0.27
C GLU A 170 20.19 3.88 1.12
N LYS A 171 18.99 3.78 0.51
CA LYS A 171 17.71 4.08 1.12
C LYS A 171 17.32 3.03 2.14
N ASN A 172 17.71 1.77 1.96
CA ASN A 172 17.48 0.75 2.97
C ASN A 172 18.13 1.14 4.31
N PHE A 173 19.39 1.59 4.30
CA PHE A 173 20.06 2.08 5.51
C PHE A 173 19.35 3.30 6.11
N GLN A 174 18.98 4.28 5.28
CA GLN A 174 18.23 5.46 5.73
C GLN A 174 16.86 5.12 6.32
N MET A 175 16.20 4.08 5.81
CA MET A 175 14.89 3.61 6.27
C MET A 175 15.00 2.71 7.51
N ILE A 176 16.10 1.95 7.66
CA ILE A 176 16.43 1.24 8.89
C ILE A 176 16.68 2.23 10.03
N ASP A 177 17.32 3.37 9.76
CA ASP A 177 17.55 4.42 10.76
C ASP A 177 16.24 5.01 11.31
N CYS A 178 15.13 4.92 10.58
CA CYS A 178 13.81 5.28 11.08
C CYS A 178 13.45 4.56 12.38
N PHE A 179 13.95 3.34 12.60
CA PHE A 179 13.74 2.59 13.83
C PHE A 179 14.62 3.08 14.99
N ARG A 180 15.86 3.51 14.69
CA ARG A 180 16.80 4.03 15.69
C ARG A 180 16.37 5.38 16.26
N ILE A 181 15.80 6.26 15.43
CA ILE A 181 15.34 7.59 15.85
C ILE A 181 14.18 7.51 16.84
N THR A 182 13.30 6.51 16.71
CA THR A 182 12.19 6.29 17.66
C THR A 182 12.66 5.92 19.07
N ASN A 183 13.75 5.15 19.19
CA ASN A 183 14.29 4.77 20.50
C ASN A 183 14.96 5.93 21.25
N LYS A 184 15.46 6.93 20.52
CA LYS A 184 16.05 8.13 21.13
C LYS A 184 14.96 9.07 21.68
N LEU A 185 13.88 9.25 20.91
CA LEU A 185 12.73 10.09 21.32
C LEU A 185 11.87 9.45 22.41
N SER A 186 11.71 8.12 22.43
CA SER A 186 10.97 7.42 23.49
C SER A 186 11.71 7.41 24.84
N ASN A 187 13.04 7.54 24.83
CA ASN A 187 13.85 7.66 26.03
C ASN A 187 13.93 9.10 26.56
N LEU A 188 13.75 10.11 25.71
CA LEU A 188 13.71 11.53 26.13
C LEU A 188 12.36 11.97 26.73
N GLY A 189 11.31 11.14 26.62
CA GLY A 189 10.00 11.37 27.23
C GLY A 189 9.78 10.65 28.56
N LYS A 190 10.86 10.11 29.16
CA LYS A 190 10.82 9.36 30.43
C LYS A 190 11.60 10.03 31.57
N ASP A 191 12.09 11.24 31.36
CA ASP A 191 12.76 12.06 32.37
C ASP A 191 11.87 13.21 32.83
#